data_AF-A0A661WUV4-F1
#
_entry.id   AF-A0A661WUV4-F1
#
_cell.length_a   1.000
_cell.length_b   1.000
_cell.length_c   1.000
_cell.angle_alpha   90.00
_cell.angle_beta   90.00
_cell.angle_gamma   90.00
#
_symmetry.space_group_name_H-M   'P 1'
#
loop_
_entity.id
_entity.type
_entity.pdbx_description
1 polymer ?
#
loop_
_entity_poly.entity_id
_entity_poly.type
_entity_poly.pdbx_seq_one_letter_code
_entity_poly.pdbx_strand_id
1 'polypeptide(L)'
;MKTLMISTTIILFCLSSLWGQELNADQIIKKVNDLMNQETVYGTMKMTIVTTSGKKRTFEYESWSKDKGEKNLIRYTKPARVKGQAMLMLNNADDIWASFP
;
A
#
# COMPACT_ATOMS: atom_id res chain seq x y z
N MET A 1 -0.68 29.47 -49.53
CA MET A 1 -1.66 29.82 -48.46
C MET A 1 -2.57 28.65 -48.13
N LYS A 2 -3.25 28.02 -49.10
CA LYS A 2 -4.15 26.87 -48.84
C LYS A 2 -3.46 25.66 -48.19
N THR A 3 -2.25 25.31 -48.62
CA THR A 3 -1.43 24.23 -48.04
C THR A 3 -0.98 24.52 -46.60
N LEU A 4 -0.66 25.78 -46.29
CA LEU A 4 -0.33 26.23 -44.94
C LEU A 4 -1.55 26.13 -44.01
N MET A 5 -2.73 26.52 -44.52
CA MET A 5 -3.99 26.47 -43.77
C MET A 5 -4.40 25.03 -43.43
N ILE A 6 -4.26 24.10 -44.38
CA ILE A 6 -4.54 22.67 -44.17
C ILE A 6 -3.58 22.07 -43.14
N SER A 7 -2.29 22.43 -43.20
CA SER A 7 -1.29 21.96 -42.23
C SER A 7 -1.61 22.42 -40.81
N THR A 8 -2.06 23.67 -40.63
CA THR A 8 -2.47 24.20 -39.31
C THR A 8 -3.71 23.49 -38.77
N THR A 9 -4.68 23.17 -39.62
CA THR A 9 -5.88 22.44 -39.20
C THR A 9 -5.58 21.01 -38.76
N ILE A 10 -4.66 20.32 -39.44
CA ILE A 10 -4.23 18.95 -39.07
C ILE A 10 -3.51 18.95 -37.71
N ILE A 11 -2.66 19.95 -37.47
CA ILE A 11 -1.96 20.11 -36.19
C ILE A 11 -2.95 20.38 -35.06
N LEU A 12 -3.95 21.24 -35.28
CA LEU A 12 -4.99 21.54 -34.30
C LEU A 12 -5.84 20.31 -33.96
N PHE A 13 -6.12 19.45 -34.94
CA PHE A 13 -6.87 18.20 -34.76
C PHE A 13 -6.05 17.11 -34.03
N CYS A 14 -4.73 17.04 -34.25
CA CYS A 14 -3.86 16.15 -33.47
C CYS A 14 -3.72 16.60 -32.01
N LEU A 15 -3.77 17.91 -31.73
CA LEU A 15 -3.69 18.45 -30.38
C LEU A 15 -4.96 18.14 -29.55
N SER A 16 -6.13 17.98 -30.19
CA SER A 16 -7.35 17.56 -29.47
C SER A 16 -7.35 16.09 -29.04
N SER A 17 -6.52 15.24 -29.65
CA SER A 17 -6.38 13.82 -29.28
C SER A 17 -5.50 13.60 -28.05
N LEU A 18 -4.92 14.66 -27.47
CA LEU A 18 -4.09 14.61 -26.26
C LEU A 18 -4.91 14.69 -24.97
N TRP A 19 -6.24 14.59 -25.04
CA TRP A 19 -7.09 14.54 -23.85
C TRP A 19 -6.78 13.22 -23.10
N GLY A 20 -6.35 13.38 -21.84
CA GLY A 20 -5.66 12.35 -21.07
C GLY A 20 -6.43 11.03 -20.98
N GLN A 21 -5.68 9.92 -21.07
CA GLN A 21 -6.23 8.59 -20.82
C GLN A 21 -6.78 8.53 -19.39
N GLU A 22 -8.09 8.33 -19.24
CA GLU A 22 -8.67 7.95 -17.95
C GLU A 22 -8.08 6.61 -17.55
N LEU A 23 -7.50 6.56 -16.34
CA LEU A 23 -6.97 5.31 -15.81
C LEU A 23 -8.13 4.34 -15.58
N ASN A 24 -8.04 3.14 -16.13
CA ASN A 24 -8.98 2.09 -15.81
C ASN A 24 -8.73 1.53 -14.39
N ALA A 25 -9.70 0.80 -13.84
CA ALA A 25 -9.63 0.27 -12.48
C ALA A 25 -8.35 -0.54 -12.23
N ASP A 26 -7.94 -1.39 -13.18
CA ASP A 26 -6.74 -2.22 -13.05
C ASP A 26 -5.47 -1.38 -12.95
N GLN A 27 -5.36 -0.32 -13.76
CA GLN A 27 -4.22 0.60 -13.72
C GLN A 27 -4.14 1.35 -12.39
N ILE A 28 -5.30 1.72 -11.81
CA ILE A 28 -5.37 2.37 -10.50
C ILE A 28 -4.88 1.40 -9.41
N ILE A 29 -5.42 0.18 -9.37
CA ILE A 29 -5.01 -0.83 -8.39
C ILE A 29 -3.54 -1.17 -8.55
N LYS A 30 -3.06 -1.35 -9.78
CA LYS A 30 -1.65 -1.61 -10.06
C LYS A 30 -0.77 -0.48 -9.51
N LYS A 31 -1.13 0.78 -9.76
CA LYS A 31 -0.36 1.94 -9.28
C LYS A 31 -0.32 2.01 -7.76
N VAL A 32 -1.44 1.71 -7.09
CA VAL A 32 -1.49 1.65 -5.62
C VAL A 32 -0.62 0.50 -5.10
N ASN A 33 -0.71 -0.68 -5.68
CA ASN A 33 0.10 -1.83 -5.29
C ASN A 33 1.60 -1.56 -5.48
N ASP A 34 2.01 -1.01 -6.63
CA ASP A 34 3.40 -0.66 -6.91
C ASP A 34 3.96 0.37 -5.90
N LEU A 35 3.10 1.26 -5.39
CA LEU A 35 3.48 2.26 -4.39
C LEU A 35 3.53 1.68 -2.97
N MET A 36 2.57 0.84 -2.59
CA MET A 36 2.44 0.32 -1.23
C MET A 36 3.34 -0.89 -0.95
N ASN A 37 3.53 -1.76 -1.95
CA ASN A 37 4.18 -3.05 -1.81
C ASN A 37 5.65 -2.99 -2.24
N GLN A 38 6.45 -2.25 -1.45
CA GLN A 38 7.89 -2.15 -1.65
C GLN A 38 8.60 -3.48 -1.39
N GLU A 39 9.77 -3.69 -2.00
CA GLU A 39 10.53 -4.96 -1.89
C GLU A 39 10.87 -5.36 -0.45
N THR A 40 11.18 -4.39 0.41
CA THR A 40 11.41 -4.61 1.83
C THR A 40 10.98 -3.38 2.60
N VAL A 41 10.25 -3.59 3.70
CA VAL A 41 9.78 -2.51 4.57
C VAL A 41 10.09 -2.88 6.01
N TYR A 42 10.53 -1.89 6.78
CA TYR A 42 10.62 -1.98 8.23
C TYR A 42 9.93 -0.75 8.84
N GLY A 43 9.22 -0.94 9.95
CA GLY A 43 8.61 0.15 10.69
C GLY A 43 8.36 -0.16 12.15
N THR A 44 8.25 0.90 12.95
CA THR A 44 7.75 0.84 14.32
C THR A 44 6.40 1.56 14.37
N MET A 45 5.38 0.87 14.85
CA MET A 45 3.99 1.31 14.79
C MET A 45 3.42 1.47 16.19
N LYS A 46 2.55 2.47 16.35
CA LYS A 46 1.73 2.68 17.55
C LYS A 46 0.26 2.60 17.17
N MET A 47 -0.42 1.55 17.62
CA MET A 47 -1.84 1.32 17.36
C MET A 47 -2.65 1.62 18.61
N THR A 48 -3.69 2.45 18.48
CA THR A 48 -4.65 2.70 19.57
C THR A 48 -6.03 2.21 19.16
N ILE A 49 -6.55 1.25 19.91
CA ILE A 49 -7.90 0.70 19.76
C ILE A 49 -8.81 1.41 20.74
N VAL A 50 -9.90 2.00 20.23
CA VAL A 50 -10.98 2.60 21.03
C VAL A 50 -12.24 1.77 20.80
N THR A 51 -12.73 1.14 21.85
CA THR A 51 -13.96 0.33 21.78
C THR A 51 -15.21 1.21 21.79
N THR A 52 -16.36 0.68 21.36
CA THR A 52 -17.67 1.37 21.45
C THR A 52 -18.03 1.80 22.88
N SER A 53 -17.57 1.04 23.89
CA SER A 53 -17.71 1.40 25.31
C SER A 53 -16.79 2.54 25.79
N GLY A 54 -15.94 3.08 24.91
CA GLY A 54 -14.97 4.13 25.21
C GLY A 54 -13.64 3.65 25.79
N LYS A 55 -13.48 2.36 26.10
CA LYS A 55 -12.19 1.80 26.57
C LYS A 55 -11.12 1.94 25.50
N LYS A 56 -9.93 2.39 25.92
CA LYS A 56 -8.76 2.58 25.05
C LYS A 56 -7.66 1.58 25.39
N ARG A 57 -7.01 1.03 24.36
CA ARG A 57 -5.79 0.21 24.48
C ARG A 57 -4.79 0.66 23.43
N THR A 58 -3.54 0.81 23.82
CA THR A 58 -2.46 1.21 22.91
C THR A 58 -1.39 0.13 22.89
N PHE A 59 -0.95 -0.23 21.69
CA PHE A 59 0.07 -1.20 21.40
C PHE A 59 1.20 -0.53 20.65
N GLU A 60 2.43 -0.93 20.92
CA GLU A 60 3.58 -0.62 20.07
C GLU A 60 4.16 -1.92 19.56
N TYR A 61 4.53 -1.95 18.28
CA TYR A 61 5.08 -3.13 17.63
C TYR A 61 6.02 -2.74 16.49
N GLU A 62 6.92 -3.64 16.17
CA GLU A 62 7.75 -3.56 14.97
C GLU A 62 7.13 -4.44 13.88
N SER A 63 7.24 -4.01 12.62
CA SER A 63 6.85 -4.82 11.46
C SER A 63 7.97 -4.85 10.45
N TRP A 64 8.16 -6.01 9.86
CA TRP A 64 9.03 -6.25 8.72
C TRP A 64 8.19 -6.85 7.60
N SER A 65 8.43 -6.38 6.38
CA SER A 65 7.84 -6.91 5.17
C SER A 65 8.93 -7.21 4.16
N LYS A 66 8.79 -8.28 3.39
CA LYS A 66 9.71 -8.67 2.32
C LYS A 66 8.95 -9.23 1.13
N ASP A 67 9.57 -9.17 -0.03
CA ASP A 67 9.08 -9.72 -1.29
C ASP A 67 7.73 -9.10 -1.64
N LYS A 68 7.69 -7.76 -1.63
CA LYS A 68 6.48 -6.95 -1.92
C LYS A 68 5.27 -7.29 -1.04
N GLY A 69 5.51 -7.59 0.23
CA GLY A 69 4.42 -7.91 1.15
C GLY A 69 3.98 -9.36 1.17
N GLU A 70 4.64 -10.26 0.43
CA GLU A 70 4.35 -11.70 0.51
C GLU A 70 4.68 -12.27 1.90
N LYS A 71 5.78 -11.78 2.51
CA LYS A 71 6.25 -12.21 3.83
C LYS A 71 6.21 -11.05 4.81
N ASN A 72 5.53 -11.22 5.92
CA ASN A 72 5.41 -10.19 6.94
C ASN A 72 5.62 -10.76 8.34
N LEU A 73 6.35 -10.03 9.18
CA LEU A 73 6.54 -10.34 10.59
C LEU A 73 6.11 -9.14 11.40
N ILE A 74 5.25 -9.34 12.38
CA ILE A 74 4.89 -8.35 13.39
C ILE A 74 5.38 -8.84 14.74
N ARG A 75 6.01 -7.97 15.54
CA ARG A 75 6.43 -8.28 16.91
C ARG A 75 6.03 -7.17 17.87
N TYR A 76 5.21 -7.51 18.86
CA TYR A 76 4.77 -6.56 19.88
C TYR A 76 5.89 -6.21 20.85
N THR A 77 6.09 -4.92 21.07
CA THR A 77 7.11 -4.37 21.98
C THR A 77 6.47 -3.78 23.24
N LYS A 78 5.25 -3.25 23.15
CA LYS A 78 4.45 -2.76 24.30
C LYS A 78 2.95 -3.05 24.14
N PRO A 79 2.20 -3.14 25.24
CA PRO A 79 2.62 -3.11 26.64
C PRO A 79 3.29 -4.42 27.09
N ALA A 80 3.87 -4.44 28.31
CA ALA A 80 4.59 -5.60 28.85
C ALA A 80 3.82 -6.92 28.75
N ARG A 81 2.48 -6.90 28.95
CA ARG A 81 1.61 -8.08 28.85
C ARG A 81 1.69 -8.82 27.50
N VAL A 82 1.94 -8.09 26.41
CA VAL A 82 2.00 -8.67 25.06
C VAL A 82 3.41 -8.58 24.45
N LYS A 83 4.38 -8.08 25.22
CA LYS A 83 5.75 -7.91 24.75
C LYS A 83 6.32 -9.28 24.36
N GLY A 84 6.82 -9.38 23.13
CA GLY A 84 7.39 -10.62 22.60
C GLY A 84 6.39 -11.47 21.82
N GLN A 85 5.08 -11.23 21.93
CA GLN A 85 4.12 -11.85 21.02
C GLN A 85 4.45 -11.46 19.58
N ALA A 86 4.38 -12.44 18.68
CA ALA A 86 4.72 -12.24 17.28
C ALA A 86 3.73 -12.94 16.37
N MET A 87 3.56 -12.39 15.17
CA MET A 87 2.77 -12.96 14.10
C MET A 87 3.59 -13.00 12.82
N LEU A 88 3.74 -14.18 12.24
CA LEU A 88 4.38 -14.40 10.95
C LEU A 88 3.30 -14.72 9.92
N MET A 89 3.31 -13.98 8.82
CA MET A 89 2.42 -14.19 7.67
C MET A 89 3.30 -14.51 6.46
N LEU A 90 3.03 -15.64 5.80
CA LEU A 90 3.72 -16.10 4.60
C LEU A 90 2.70 -16.28 3.47
N ASN A 91 3.19 -16.39 2.24
CA ASN A 91 2.36 -16.67 1.07
C ASN A 91 1.17 -15.70 0.94
N ASN A 92 1.43 -14.40 1.04
CA ASN A 92 0.39 -13.35 1.03
C ASN A 92 -0.66 -13.51 2.14
N ALA A 93 -0.23 -14.01 3.30
CA ALA A 93 -1.05 -14.28 4.48
C ALA A 93 -2.01 -15.48 4.34
N ASP A 94 -1.81 -16.37 3.37
CA ASP A 94 -2.47 -17.69 3.34
C ASP A 94 -2.01 -18.56 4.52
N ASP A 95 -0.75 -18.39 4.96
CA ASP A 95 -0.19 -19.07 6.12
C ASP A 95 0.12 -18.07 7.24
N ILE A 96 -0.55 -18.24 8.38
CA ILE A 96 -0.41 -17.35 9.54
C ILE A 96 -0.02 -18.14 10.78
N TRP A 97 1.06 -17.72 11.42
CA TRP A 97 1.57 -18.30 12.66
C TRP A 97 1.59 -17.25 13.76
N ALA A 98 1.06 -17.61 14.93
CA ALA A 98 1.12 -16.77 16.13
C ALA A 98 2.02 -17.42 17.18
N SER A 99 2.90 -16.62 17.77
CA SER A 99 3.78 -17.02 18.87
C SER A 99 3.44 -16.25 20.14
N PHE A 100 3.30 -16.98 21.23
CA PHE A 100 3.01 -16.46 22.56
C PHE A 100 4.13 -16.89 23.50
N PRO A 101 4.85 -15.95 24.13
CA PRO A 101 5.91 -16.24 25.10
C PRO A 101 5.36 -16.73 26.45
#